data_AF-A0A8J6ZC80-F1
#
_entry.id   AF-A0A8J6ZC80-F1
#
_cell.length_a   1.000
_cell.length_b   1.000
_cell.length_c   1.000
_cell.angle_alpha   90.00
_cell.angle_beta   90.00
_cell.angle_gamma   90.00
#
_symmetry.space_group_name_H-M   'P 1'
#
loop_
_entity.id
_entity.type
_entity.pdbx_description
1 polymer ?
#
loop_
_entity_poly.entity_id
_entity_poly.type
_entity_poly.pdbx_seq_one_letter_code
_entity_poly.pdbx_strand_id
1 'polypeptide(L)'
;MKKFFALTILLTCLLTSTALAANNIVATYFVVNCRESITLRAEPSVYARELAQIPLGQAVGFIANVGNGFCKINYDGLVGYALAEYLAPQQSTRDATIVNCRESVTLREVPSVYGNELAQIPLGARVRVHSEGNEFYEVEYRGIVGFVLKTYVALD
;
A
#
# COMPACT_ATOMS: atom_id res chain seq x y z
N MET A 1 18.13 40.65 62.01
CA MET A 1 18.70 41.23 60.77
C MET A 1 19.48 40.16 60.03
N LYS A 2 19.24 40.03 58.71
CA LYS A 2 19.96 39.21 57.69
C LYS A 2 19.62 37.71 57.68
N LYS A 3 19.28 37.06 56.57
CA LYS A 3 18.77 37.41 55.22
C LYS A 3 18.46 36.04 54.57
N PHE A 4 17.39 35.98 53.78
CA PHE A 4 16.95 34.89 52.91
C PHE A 4 18.10 34.17 52.17
N PHE A 5 17.98 32.85 52.00
CA PHE A 5 18.31 32.19 50.73
C PHE A 5 17.37 30.99 50.53
N ALA A 6 16.35 31.20 49.70
CA ALA A 6 15.52 30.14 49.13
C ALA A 6 16.30 29.51 47.97
N LEU A 7 16.52 28.19 48.00
CA LEU A 7 17.03 27.44 46.88
C LEU A 7 15.92 26.52 46.37
N THR A 8 15.07 27.10 45.51
CA THR A 8 14.08 26.36 44.73
C THR A 8 14.82 25.53 43.67
N ILE A 9 14.95 24.23 43.91
CA ILE A 9 15.30 23.26 42.87
C ILE A 9 14.07 23.12 41.97
N LEU A 10 14.06 23.85 40.86
CA LEU A 10 13.11 23.61 39.77
C LEU A 10 13.71 22.50 38.91
N LEU A 11 13.51 21.24 39.32
CA LEU A 11 13.71 20.09 38.43
C LEU A 11 12.53 20.09 37.45
N THR A 12 12.67 20.88 36.38
CA THR A 12 11.80 20.76 35.21
C THR A 12 12.19 19.47 34.50
N CYS A 13 11.63 18.35 34.97
CA CYS A 13 11.56 17.12 34.21
C CYS A 13 10.85 17.49 32.91
N LEU A 14 11.61 17.59 31.81
CA LEU A 14 11.04 17.62 30.48
C LEU A 14 10.19 16.36 30.38
N LEU A 15 8.87 16.52 30.45
CA LEU A 15 7.94 15.52 29.94
C LEU A 15 8.20 15.49 28.43
N THR A 16 9.28 14.82 28.03
CA THR A 16 9.33 14.21 26.71
C THR A 16 8.22 13.18 26.77
N SER A 17 7.03 13.62 26.39
CA SER A 17 5.99 12.74 25.94
C SER A 17 6.61 11.98 24.78
N THR A 18 7.24 10.84 25.08
CA THR A 18 7.42 9.81 24.08
C THR A 18 6.00 9.37 23.77
N ALA A 19 5.38 10.05 22.81
CA ALA A 19 4.24 9.53 22.11
C ALA A 19 4.67 8.12 21.70
N LEU A 20 4.05 7.10 22.27
CA LEU A 20 4.31 5.73 21.90
C LEU A 20 3.91 5.68 20.42
N ALA A 21 4.89 5.81 19.52
CA ALA A 21 4.64 5.69 18.10
C ALA A 21 4.21 4.25 17.92
N ALA A 22 2.90 4.03 17.91
CA ALA A 22 2.34 2.70 17.86
C ALA A 22 2.88 2.03 16.59
N ASN A 23 3.70 1.00 16.76
CA ASN A 23 4.26 0.21 15.67
C ASN A 23 3.23 -0.82 15.19
N ASN A 24 1.97 -0.40 15.13
CA ASN A 24 0.88 -1.25 14.70
C ASN A 24 0.97 -1.36 13.18
N ILE A 25 1.17 -2.58 12.69
CA ILE A 25 1.08 -2.85 11.26
C ILE A 25 -0.39 -2.67 10.87
N VAL A 26 -0.66 -1.74 9.96
CA VAL A 26 -2.02 -1.41 9.52
C VAL A 26 -2.36 -1.99 8.14
N ALA A 27 -1.35 -2.36 7.35
CA ALA A 27 -1.52 -2.99 6.04
C ALA A 27 -0.28 -3.78 5.62
N THR A 28 -0.42 -4.64 4.63
CA THR A 28 0.71 -5.26 3.92
C THR A 28 1.03 -4.45 2.68
N TYR A 29 2.31 -4.11 2.51
CA TYR A 29 2.85 -3.48 1.31
C TYR A 29 3.89 -4.39 0.67
N PHE A 30 4.23 -4.14 -0.59
CA PHE A 30 5.26 -4.86 -1.33
C PHE A 30 6.31 -3.90 -1.85
N VAL A 31 7.56 -4.37 -1.88
CA VAL A 31 8.65 -3.63 -2.52
C VAL A 31 8.47 -3.66 -4.03
N VAL A 32 8.43 -2.49 -4.65
CA VAL A 32 8.22 -2.28 -6.08
C VAL A 32 9.19 -1.24 -6.62
N ASN A 33 9.23 -1.06 -7.95
CA ASN A 33 9.95 0.04 -8.60
C ASN A 33 11.47 0.11 -8.33
N CYS A 34 12.10 -0.97 -7.86
CA CYS A 34 13.55 -1.10 -7.70
C CYS A 34 14.10 -2.25 -8.54
N ARG A 35 15.43 -2.34 -8.72
CA ARG A 35 16.07 -3.43 -9.47
C ARG A 35 16.23 -4.71 -8.65
N GLU A 36 16.76 -4.59 -7.44
CA GLU A 36 17.11 -5.75 -6.60
C GLU A 36 16.54 -5.62 -5.19
N SER A 37 16.76 -4.49 -4.52
CA SER A 37 16.30 -4.25 -3.15
C SER A 37 16.16 -2.76 -2.83
N ILE A 38 15.55 -2.47 -1.69
CA ILE A 38 15.54 -1.15 -1.03
C ILE A 38 16.16 -1.24 0.36
N THR A 39 16.59 -0.09 0.89
CA THR A 39 17.20 -0.01 2.22
C THR A 39 16.17 0.34 3.30
N LEU A 40 16.08 -0.48 4.34
CA LEU A 40 15.44 -0.12 5.61
C LEU A 40 16.41 0.69 6.46
N ARG A 41 15.99 1.87 6.92
CA ARG A 41 16.83 2.82 7.64
C ARG A 41 16.35 3.09 9.05
N ALA A 42 17.28 3.48 9.92
CA ALA A 42 17.00 3.81 11.32
C ALA A 42 16.20 5.10 11.51
N GLU A 43 16.28 6.03 10.54
CA GLU A 43 15.60 7.33 10.53
C GLU A 43 15.07 7.63 9.12
N PRO A 44 14.08 8.53 8.94
CA PRO A 44 13.52 8.89 7.63
C PRO A 44 14.46 9.81 6.83
N SER A 45 15.64 9.28 6.48
CA SER A 45 16.69 9.98 5.74
C SER A 45 17.53 8.98 4.96
N VAL A 46 17.86 9.29 3.70
CA VAL A 46 18.72 8.44 2.85
C VAL A 46 20.18 8.35 3.34
N TYR A 47 20.56 9.20 4.29
CA TYR A 47 21.89 9.18 4.92
C TYR A 47 21.91 8.45 6.26
N ALA A 48 20.75 8.03 6.77
CA ALA A 48 20.65 7.33 8.05
C ALA A 48 21.23 5.92 7.97
N ARG A 49 21.64 5.40 9.13
CA ARG A 49 22.16 4.03 9.29
C ARG A 49 21.21 3.01 8.68
N GLU A 50 21.79 2.14 7.86
CA GLU A 50 21.12 0.97 7.29
C GLU A 50 20.83 -0.08 8.37
N LEU A 51 19.62 -0.63 8.35
CA LEU A 51 19.18 -1.73 9.20
C LEU A 51 19.14 -3.05 8.42
N ALA A 52 18.64 -3.02 7.19
CA ALA A 52 18.50 -4.18 6.31
C ALA A 52 18.31 -3.78 4.84
N GLN A 53 18.55 -4.74 3.93
CA GLN A 53 18.11 -4.67 2.53
C GLN A 53 16.84 -5.52 2.37
N ILE A 54 15.83 -4.96 1.69
CA ILE A 54 14.54 -5.60 1.45
C ILE A 54 14.43 -5.87 -0.06
N PRO A 55 14.48 -7.15 -0.51
CA PRO A 55 14.41 -7.49 -1.92
C PRO A 55 13.12 -7.04 -2.62
N LEU A 56 13.21 -6.81 -3.93
CA LEU A 56 12.08 -6.55 -4.81
C LEU A 56 11.01 -7.64 -4.65
N GLY A 57 9.75 -7.23 -4.55
CA GLY A 57 8.61 -8.12 -4.38
C GLY A 57 8.43 -8.67 -2.97
N GLN A 58 9.30 -8.34 -2.00
CA GLN A 58 9.07 -8.76 -0.61
C GLN A 58 7.91 -8.02 0.03
N ALA A 59 7.16 -8.76 0.86
CA ALA A 59 6.09 -8.20 1.67
C ALA A 59 6.68 -7.52 2.91
N VAL A 60 6.09 -6.37 3.28
CA VAL A 60 6.45 -5.61 4.48
C VAL A 60 5.17 -5.17 5.20
N GLY A 61 5.26 -5.05 6.53
CA GLY A 61 4.20 -4.46 7.34
C GLY A 61 4.25 -2.94 7.27
N PHE A 62 3.28 -2.31 6.63
CA PHE A 62 3.16 -0.86 6.63
C PHE A 62 2.60 -0.38 7.97
N ILE A 63 3.24 0.63 8.57
CA ILE A 63 2.85 1.21 9.85
C ILE A 63 2.25 2.60 9.64
N ALA A 64 3.01 3.52 9.03
CA ALA A 64 2.56 4.90 8.85
C ALA A 64 3.37 5.64 7.78
N ASN A 65 2.75 6.64 7.16
CA ASN A 65 3.50 7.69 6.46
C ASN A 65 4.14 8.63 7.49
N VAL A 66 5.41 9.00 7.29
CA VAL A 66 6.14 9.84 8.25
C VAL A 66 6.63 11.16 7.64
N GLY A 67 6.22 11.47 6.42
CA GLY A 67 6.59 12.68 5.70
C GLY A 67 7.93 12.55 4.95
N ASN A 68 8.29 13.60 4.20
CA ASN A 68 9.53 13.68 3.40
C ASN A 68 9.76 12.49 2.44
N GLY A 69 8.67 11.86 1.96
CA GLY A 69 8.75 10.70 1.07
C GLY A 69 9.09 9.37 1.76
N PHE A 70 9.05 9.30 3.09
CA PHE A 70 9.30 8.07 3.84
C PHE A 70 8.03 7.47 4.46
N CYS A 71 8.02 6.14 4.52
CA CYS A 71 7.10 5.33 5.29
C CYS A 71 7.85 4.65 6.43
N LYS A 72 7.18 4.48 7.58
CA LYS A 72 7.61 3.57 8.64
C LYS A 72 7.03 2.19 8.34
N ILE A 73 7.89 1.18 8.35
CA ILE A 73 7.53 -0.20 8.04
C ILE A 73 8.16 -1.19 9.02
N ASN A 74 7.61 -2.39 9.08
CA ASN A 74 8.17 -3.56 9.72
C ASN A 74 8.61 -4.56 8.65
N TYR A 75 9.86 -5.01 8.69
CA TYR A 75 10.38 -6.09 7.86
C TYR A 75 11.10 -7.10 8.76
N ASP A 76 10.61 -8.33 8.79
CA ASP A 76 11.13 -9.42 9.63
C ASP A 76 11.35 -9.02 11.11
N GLY A 77 10.42 -8.24 11.67
CA GLY A 77 10.47 -7.76 13.05
C GLY A 77 11.32 -6.50 13.26
N LEU A 78 12.09 -6.07 12.26
CA LEU A 78 12.80 -4.80 12.30
C LEU A 78 11.88 -3.65 11.89
N VAL A 79 11.69 -2.70 12.80
CA VAL A 79 10.94 -1.47 12.53
C VAL A 79 11.88 -0.36 12.11
N GLY A 80 11.65 0.20 10.93
CA GLY A 80 12.48 1.27 10.37
C GLY A 80 11.74 2.07 9.33
N TYR A 81 12.50 2.79 8.50
CA TYR A 81 12.00 3.75 7.53
C TYR A 81 12.50 3.41 6.13
N ALA A 82 11.62 3.47 5.13
CA ALA A 82 11.94 3.25 3.73
C ALA A 82 11.25 4.30 2.86
N LEU A 83 11.78 4.54 1.66
CA LEU A 83 11.17 5.48 0.71
C LEU A 83 9.83 4.94 0.22
N ALA A 84 8.81 5.78 0.26
CA ALA A 84 7.43 5.45 -0.09
C ALA A 84 7.28 5.09 -1.58
N GLU A 85 8.10 5.67 -2.46
CA GLU A 85 8.05 5.45 -3.91
C GLU A 85 8.31 3.98 -4.33
N TYR A 86 8.97 3.22 -3.43
CA TYR A 86 9.28 1.81 -3.64
C TYR A 86 8.36 0.87 -2.87
N LEU A 87 7.26 1.37 -2.33
CA LEU A 87 6.32 0.58 -1.53
C LEU A 87 4.91 0.77 -2.08
N ALA A 88 4.29 -0.33 -2.52
CA ALA A 88 2.90 -0.32 -2.97
C ALA A 88 2.04 -1.16 -2.00
N PRO A 89 0.81 -0.72 -1.68
CA PRO A 89 -0.10 -1.55 -0.90
C PRO A 89 -0.39 -2.85 -1.64
N GLN A 90 -0.62 -3.92 -0.88
CA GLN A 90 -1.19 -5.14 -1.44
C GLN A 90 -2.51 -4.80 -2.14
N GLN A 91 -2.56 -5.02 -3.45
CA GLN A 91 -3.81 -4.90 -4.19
C GLN A 91 -4.74 -6.04 -3.76
N SER A 92 -5.86 -5.69 -3.16
CA SER A 92 -6.88 -6.67 -2.80
C SER A 92 -7.64 -7.02 -4.07
N THR A 93 -7.55 -8.28 -4.49
CA THR A 93 -8.37 -8.79 -5.58
C THR A 93 -9.67 -9.35 -5.02
N ARG A 94 -10.76 -9.21 -5.78
CA ARG A 94 -12.06 -9.80 -5.46
C ARG A 94 -12.43 -10.77 -6.56
N ASP A 95 -12.83 -11.98 -6.19
CA ASP A 95 -13.43 -12.89 -7.18
C ASP A 95 -14.78 -12.35 -7.61
N ALA A 96 -15.09 -12.56 -8.88
CA ALA A 96 -16.35 -12.15 -9.46
C ALA A 96 -16.77 -13.07 -10.61
N THR A 97 -18.02 -12.95 -11.01
CA THR A 97 -18.63 -13.70 -12.11
C THR A 97 -19.20 -12.74 -13.15
N ILE A 98 -18.99 -13.05 -14.44
CA ILE A 98 -19.61 -12.30 -15.53
C ILE A 98 -21.10 -12.62 -15.62
N VAL A 99 -21.94 -11.57 -15.61
CA VAL A 99 -23.40 -11.65 -15.59
C VAL A 99 -24.02 -10.69 -16.62
N ASN A 100 -25.35 -10.74 -16.77
CA ASN A 100 -26.16 -9.75 -17.51
C ASN A 100 -25.80 -9.52 -18.99
N CYS A 101 -25.02 -10.41 -19.61
CA CYS A 101 -24.74 -10.41 -21.06
C CYS A 101 -25.36 -11.65 -21.73
N ARG A 102 -25.47 -11.66 -23.07
CA ARG A 102 -26.07 -12.79 -23.81
C ARG A 102 -25.11 -13.97 -23.94
N GLU A 103 -23.91 -13.72 -24.48
CA GLU A 103 -22.89 -14.76 -24.71
C GLU A 103 -21.58 -14.38 -24.03
N SER A 104 -21.14 -13.13 -24.20
CA SER A 104 -19.90 -12.61 -23.63
C SER A 104 -19.95 -11.10 -23.38
N VAL A 105 -18.95 -10.61 -22.66
CA VAL A 105 -18.63 -9.18 -22.52
C VAL A 105 -17.21 -8.92 -23.02
N THR A 106 -17.00 -7.77 -23.66
CA THR A 106 -15.67 -7.34 -24.12
C THR A 106 -14.80 -6.87 -22.94
N LEU A 107 -13.62 -7.46 -22.81
CA LEU A 107 -12.51 -6.94 -22.00
C LEU A 107 -11.75 -5.88 -22.80
N ARG A 108 -11.62 -4.67 -22.26
CA ARG A 108 -11.05 -3.52 -22.98
C ARG A 108 -9.74 -3.03 -22.40
N GLU A 109 -8.89 -2.45 -23.23
CA GLU A 109 -7.57 -1.92 -22.82
C GLU A 109 -7.68 -0.69 -21.90
N VAL A 110 -8.74 0.11 -22.07
CA VAL A 110 -8.99 1.33 -21.29
C VAL A 110 -10.44 1.33 -20.76
N PRO A 111 -10.76 2.07 -19.69
CA PRO A 111 -12.10 2.13 -19.09
C PRO A 111 -13.07 2.94 -19.97
N SER A 112 -13.35 2.44 -21.17
CA SER A 112 -14.22 3.05 -22.17
C SER A 112 -14.79 1.98 -23.08
N VAL A 113 -16.07 2.09 -23.46
CA VAL A 113 -16.71 1.19 -24.43
C VAL A 113 -16.16 1.34 -25.86
N TYR A 114 -15.36 2.38 -26.11
CA TYR A 114 -14.67 2.60 -27.37
C TYR A 114 -13.19 2.16 -27.32
N GLY A 115 -12.71 1.67 -26.17
CA GLY A 115 -11.36 1.16 -26.03
C GLY A 115 -11.12 -0.11 -26.85
N ASN A 116 -9.87 -0.37 -27.20
CA ASN A 116 -9.46 -1.58 -27.92
C ASN A 116 -9.94 -2.84 -27.20
N GLU A 117 -10.42 -3.80 -27.97
CA GLU A 117 -10.80 -5.12 -27.48
C GLU A 117 -9.54 -5.96 -27.23
N LEU A 118 -9.43 -6.51 -26.02
CA LEU A 118 -8.37 -7.43 -25.63
C LEU A 118 -8.85 -8.89 -25.68
N ALA A 119 -10.09 -9.15 -25.26
CA ALA A 119 -10.69 -10.48 -25.23
C ALA A 119 -12.22 -10.41 -25.12
N GLN A 120 -12.88 -11.55 -25.41
CA GLN A 120 -14.28 -11.80 -25.08
C GLN A 120 -14.36 -12.72 -23.86
N ILE A 121 -15.07 -12.29 -22.82
CA ILE A 121 -15.25 -13.05 -21.59
C ILE A 121 -16.66 -13.67 -21.58
N PRO A 122 -16.81 -15.00 -21.61
CA PRO A 122 -18.12 -15.65 -21.64
C PRO A 122 -18.99 -15.35 -20.42
N LEU A 123 -20.31 -15.37 -20.61
CA LEU A 123 -21.29 -15.35 -19.52
C LEU A 123 -21.00 -16.49 -18.52
N GLY A 124 -21.01 -16.17 -17.22
CA GLY A 124 -20.72 -17.12 -16.15
C GLY A 124 -19.23 -17.39 -15.93
N ALA A 125 -18.33 -16.80 -16.72
CA ALA A 125 -16.90 -16.93 -16.47
C ALA A 125 -16.49 -16.26 -15.15
N ARG A 126 -15.50 -16.86 -14.48
CA ARG A 126 -14.86 -16.30 -13.29
C ARG A 126 -13.74 -15.34 -13.69
N VAL A 127 -13.68 -14.20 -13.01
CA VAL A 127 -12.67 -13.15 -13.17
C VAL A 127 -12.17 -12.69 -11.81
N ARG A 128 -10.99 -12.06 -11.77
CA ARG A 128 -10.48 -11.38 -10.57
C ARG A 128 -10.52 -9.87 -10.77
N VAL A 129 -11.27 -9.16 -9.94
CA VAL A 129 -11.34 -7.69 -9.95
C VAL A 129 -10.15 -7.12 -9.19
N HIS A 130 -9.33 -6.30 -9.83
CA HIS A 130 -8.14 -5.67 -9.24
C HIS A 130 -8.44 -4.28 -8.69
N SER A 131 -9.25 -3.51 -9.42
CA SER A 131 -9.59 -2.15 -9.02
C SER A 131 -11.01 -1.78 -9.48
N GLU A 132 -11.56 -0.78 -8.84
CA GLU A 132 -12.89 -0.25 -9.12
C GLU A 132 -12.76 1.19 -9.61
N GLY A 133 -13.06 1.41 -10.90
CA GLY A 133 -13.23 2.73 -11.49
C GLY A 133 -14.65 3.25 -11.31
N ASN A 134 -15.03 4.30 -12.06
CA ASN A 134 -16.39 4.84 -11.99
C ASN A 134 -17.43 3.85 -12.54
N GLU A 135 -17.38 3.57 -13.85
CA GLU A 135 -18.34 2.69 -14.54
C GLU A 135 -17.75 1.32 -14.90
N PHE A 136 -16.44 1.14 -14.68
CA PHE A 136 -15.70 -0.06 -15.05
C PHE A 136 -15.02 -0.68 -13.82
N TYR A 137 -14.92 -2.00 -13.83
CA TYR A 137 -13.93 -2.74 -13.06
C TYR A 137 -12.70 -3.00 -13.92
N GLU A 138 -11.53 -2.91 -13.32
CA GLU A 138 -10.33 -3.53 -13.87
C GLU A 138 -10.33 -5.00 -13.43
N VAL A 139 -10.31 -5.91 -14.38
CA VAL A 139 -10.44 -7.35 -14.16
C VAL A 139 -9.32 -8.11 -14.87
N GLU A 140 -8.87 -9.19 -14.25
CA GLU A 140 -8.03 -10.20 -14.87
C GLU A 140 -8.88 -11.39 -15.32
N TYR A 141 -8.78 -11.73 -16.60
CA TYR A 141 -9.34 -12.95 -17.18
C TYR A 141 -8.25 -13.72 -17.92
N ARG A 142 -7.94 -14.94 -17.45
CA ARG A 142 -6.90 -15.82 -18.01
C ARG A 142 -5.54 -15.13 -18.19
N GLY A 143 -5.15 -14.31 -17.21
CA GLY A 143 -3.89 -13.57 -17.20
C GLY A 143 -3.88 -12.27 -18.01
N ILE A 144 -4.99 -11.90 -18.67
CA ILE A 144 -5.15 -10.62 -19.36
C ILE A 144 -5.88 -9.66 -18.43
N VAL A 145 -5.25 -8.52 -18.12
CA VAL A 145 -5.85 -7.44 -17.33
C VAL A 145 -6.44 -6.40 -18.27
N GLY A 146 -7.68 -5.97 -17.99
CA GLY A 146 -8.36 -4.93 -18.73
C GLY A 146 -9.62 -4.47 -18.03
N PHE A 147 -10.49 -3.73 -18.72
CA PHE A 147 -11.65 -3.07 -18.16
C PHE A 147 -12.96 -3.66 -18.67
N VAL A 148 -13.91 -3.88 -17.77
CA VAL A 148 -15.27 -4.37 -18.05
C VAL A 148 -16.28 -3.47 -17.33
N LEU A 149 -17.41 -3.17 -17.97
CA LEU A 149 -18.49 -2.40 -17.35
C LEU A 149 -19.01 -3.11 -16.10
N LYS A 150 -19.19 -2.36 -15.00
CA LYS A 150 -19.66 -2.91 -13.71
C LYS A 150 -20.98 -3.68 -13.82
N THR A 151 -21.88 -3.25 -14.71
CA THR A 151 -23.18 -3.89 -14.93
C THR A 151 -23.08 -5.38 -15.32
N TYR A 152 -21.93 -5.81 -15.87
CA TYR A 152 -21.69 -7.18 -16.29
C TYR A 152 -20.84 -7.99 -15.31
N VAL A 153 -20.55 -7.48 -14.12
CA VAL A 153 -19.69 -8.12 -13.13
C VAL A 153 -20.41 -8.19 -11.79
N ALA A 154 -20.66 -9.41 -11.31
CA ALA A 154 -21.15 -9.65 -9.97
C ALA A 154 -19.97 -10.04 -9.08
N LEU A 155 -19.66 -9.23 -8.08
CA LEU A 155 -18.69 -9.58 -7.04
C LEU A 155 -19.26 -10.73 -6.19
N ASP A 156 -18.39 -11.67 -5.81
CA ASP A 156 -18.75 -12.81 -4.95
C ASP A 156 -18.99 -12.40 -3.48
#